data_AF-A0A1Q7DBM5-F1
#
_entry.id   AF-A0A1Q7DBM5-F1
#
_cell.length_a   1.000
_cell.length_b   1.000
_cell.length_c   1.000
_cell.angle_alpha   90.00
_cell.angle_beta   90.00
_cell.angle_gamma   90.00
#
_symmetry.space_group_name_H-M   'P 1'
#
loop_
_entity.id
_entity.type
_entity.pdbx_description
1 polymer ?
#
loop_
_entity_poly.entity_id
_entity_poly.type
_entity_poly.pdbx_seq_one_letter_code
_entity_poly.pdbx_strand_id
1 'polypeptide(L)'
;MRDGSRKVTAISEIVGMEQDVITMQDIFVMDQKGATPEGKVIAEFKPTGLRPKILDRMFNQGIPLPKEITALFPPPPGYKPASR
;
A
#
# COMPACT_ATOMS: atom_id res chain seq x y z
N MET A 1 -7.34 18.86 4.33
CA MET A 1 -6.00 19.13 4.87
C MET A 1 -5.93 20.57 5.36
N ARG A 2 -4.92 20.96 6.16
CA ARG A 2 -4.77 22.36 6.65
C ARG A 2 -4.64 23.38 5.51
N ASP A 3 -4.13 22.95 4.36
CA ASP A 3 -3.99 23.73 3.13
C ASP A 3 -5.24 23.67 2.21
N GLY A 4 -6.38 23.19 2.70
CA GLY A 4 -7.64 23.06 1.93
C GLY A 4 -7.64 21.93 0.88
N SER A 5 -6.51 21.24 0.67
CA SER A 5 -6.43 20.17 -0.34
C SER A 5 -7.13 18.88 0.09
N ARG A 6 -7.57 18.11 -0.91
CA ARG A 6 -7.96 16.69 -0.77
C ARG A 6 -6.77 15.83 -1.13
N LYS A 7 -6.37 14.95 -0.22
CA LYS A 7 -5.24 14.03 -0.40
C LYS A 7 -5.64 12.65 0.09
N VAL A 8 -5.14 11.62 -0.58
CA VAL A 8 -5.19 10.25 -0.08
C VAL A 8 -4.27 10.19 1.14
N THR A 9 -4.79 9.74 2.29
CA THR A 9 -4.05 9.70 3.56
C THR A 9 -3.51 8.32 3.87
N ALA A 10 -4.15 7.28 3.34
CA ALA A 10 -3.73 5.90 3.47
C ALA A 10 -4.24 5.09 2.27
N ILE A 11 -3.57 3.98 1.99
CA ILE A 11 -4.05 2.91 1.13
C ILE A 11 -4.22 1.70 2.04
N SER A 12 -5.46 1.29 2.25
CA SER A 12 -5.83 0.22 3.18
C SER A 12 -6.38 -1.00 2.43
N GLU A 13 -6.13 -2.17 2.98
CA GLU A 13 -6.70 -3.43 2.53
C GLU A 13 -7.76 -3.91 3.53
N ILE A 14 -8.94 -4.27 3.05
CA ILE A 14 -9.92 -5.01 3.84
C ILE A 14 -9.39 -6.43 4.03
N VAL A 15 -9.19 -6.83 5.28
CA VAL A 15 -8.57 -8.12 5.63
C VAL A 15 -9.54 -9.15 6.17
N GLY A 16 -10.78 -8.74 6.45
CA GLY A 16 -11.86 -9.64 6.86
C GLY A 16 -13.02 -8.90 7.53
N MET A 17 -13.77 -9.69 8.30
CA MET A 17 -14.83 -9.22 9.19
C MET A 17 -14.67 -9.93 10.54
N GLU A 18 -14.85 -9.18 11.62
CA GLU A 18 -15.00 -9.72 12.97
C GLU A 18 -16.40 -9.38 13.45
N GLN A 19 -17.27 -10.40 13.56
CA GLN A 19 -18.71 -10.21 13.72
C GLN A 19 -19.25 -9.28 12.61
N ASP A 20 -19.79 -8.12 12.98
CA ASP A 20 -20.35 -7.12 12.06
C ASP A 20 -19.35 -5.98 11.73
N VAL A 21 -18.10 -6.09 12.19
CA VAL A 21 -17.06 -5.06 12.00
C VAL A 21 -16.12 -5.45 10.86
N ILE A 22 -16.00 -4.59 9.85
CA ILE A 22 -14.99 -4.73 8.80
C ILE A 22 -13.61 -4.46 9.40
N THR A 23 -12.70 -5.42 9.23
CA THR A 23 -11.31 -5.24 9.65
C THR A 23 -10.46 -4.81 8.45
N MET A 24 -9.63 -3.80 8.68
CA MET A 24 -8.76 -3.22 7.65
C MET A 24 -7.33 -3.11 8.19
N GLN A 25 -6.36 -3.12 7.27
CA GLN A 25 -4.97 -2.80 7.58
C GLN A 25 -4.45 -1.77 6.59
N ASP A 26 -3.66 -0.81 7.07
CA ASP A 26 -3.00 0.14 6.20
C ASP A 26 -1.76 -0.49 5.57
N ILE A 27 -1.63 -0.37 4.25
CA ILE A 27 -0.46 -0.83 3.49
C ILE A 27 0.51 0.33 3.27
N PHE A 28 -0.05 1.50 2.93
CA PHE A 28 0.70 2.73 2.81
C PHE A 28 0.02 3.81 3.62
N VAL A 29 0.81 4.63 4.31
CA VAL A 29 0.33 5.82 5.02
C VAL A 29 1.05 7.05 4.49
N MET A 30 0.33 8.16 4.41
CA MET A 30 0.88 9.45 4.01
C MET A 30 1.66 10.05 5.20
N ASP A 31 2.96 10.28 5.01
CA ASP A 31 3.84 10.97 5.94
C ASP A 31 3.97 12.45 5.53
N GLN A 32 3.48 13.36 6.37
CA GLN A 32 3.58 14.81 6.13
C GLN A 32 4.95 15.33 6.55
N LYS A 33 5.70 15.87 5.59
CA LYS A 33 7.06 16.40 5.81
C LYS A 33 7.10 17.87 6.18
N GLY A 34 6.00 18.59 5.95
CA GLY A 34 5.91 20.03 6.19
C GLY A 34 5.03 20.70 5.17
N ALA A 35 5.31 21.97 4.88
CA ALA A 35 4.60 22.75 3.88
C ALA A 35 5.58 23.62 3.06
N THR A 36 5.19 23.97 1.84
CA THR A 36 5.88 24.98 1.04
C THR A 36 5.70 26.37 1.67
N PRO A 37 6.48 27.39 1.26
CA PRO A 37 6.30 28.77 1.73
C PRO A 37 4.87 29.32 1.53
N GLU A 38 4.17 28.84 0.51
CA GLU A 38 2.78 29.18 0.20
C GLU A 38 1.76 28.38 1.03
N GLY A 39 2.23 27.55 1.98
CA GLY A 39 1.40 26.77 2.89
C GLY A 39 0.91 25.44 2.34
N LYS A 40 1.38 24.99 1.16
CA LYS A 40 0.94 23.73 0.56
C LYS A 40 1.61 22.52 1.22
N VAL A 41 0.85 21.51 1.61
CA VAL A 41 1.39 20.32 2.30
C VAL A 41 2.32 19.53 1.39
N ILE A 42 3.52 19.24 1.91
CA ILE A 42 4.50 18.32 1.34
C ILE A 42 4.35 16.98 2.06
N ALA A 43 4.14 15.91 1.31
CA ALA A 43 3.93 14.58 1.87
C ALA A 43 4.42 13.50 0.91
N GLU A 44 4.77 12.34 1.48
CA GLU A 44 5.14 11.13 0.74
C GLU A 44 4.36 9.93 1.28
N PHE A 45 4.18 8.89 0.48
CA PHE A 45 3.66 7.63 0.99
C PHE A 45 4.79 6.76 1.52
N LYS A 46 4.58 6.17 2.69
CA LYS A 46 5.48 5.18 3.27
C LYS A 46 4.75 3.84 3.40
N PRO A 47 5.41 2.72 3.06
CA PRO A 47 4.88 1.40 3.40
C PRO A 47 4.82 1.25 4.92
N THR A 48 3.77 0.61 5.42
CA THR A 48 3.62 0.32 6.87
C THR A 48 4.49 -0.85 7.33
N GLY A 49 5.07 -1.60 6.40
CA GLY A 49 5.77 -2.86 6.65
C GLY A 49 4.83 -4.08 6.67
N LEU A 50 3.52 -3.87 6.64
CA LEU A 50 2.54 -4.95 6.48
C LEU A 50 2.48 -5.38 5.03
N ARG A 51 2.65 -6.69 4.80
CA ARG A 51 2.48 -7.29 3.47
C ARG A 51 0.99 -7.38 3.13
N PRO A 52 0.52 -6.82 2.00
CA PRO A 52 -0.86 -6.98 1.58
C PRO A 52 -1.16 -8.45 1.25
N LYS A 53 -2.30 -8.97 1.76
CA LYS A 53 -2.74 -10.35 1.52
C LYS A 53 -3.06 -10.60 0.05
N ILE A 54 -3.51 -9.58 -0.68
CA ILE A 54 -3.77 -9.67 -2.12
C ILE A 54 -2.52 -10.06 -2.92
N LEU A 55 -1.31 -9.69 -2.47
CA LEU A 55 -0.09 -10.00 -3.20
C LEU A 55 0.16 -11.51 -3.27
N ASP A 56 -0.12 -12.24 -2.20
CA ASP A 56 0.06 -13.70 -2.19
C ASP A 56 -0.88 -14.38 -3.19
N ARG A 57 -2.10 -13.87 -3.34
CA ARG A 57 -3.04 -14.33 -4.38
C ARG A 57 -2.52 -14.03 -5.79
N MET A 58 -2.00 -12.81 -6.01
CA MET A 58 -1.44 -12.40 -7.30
C MET A 58 -0.23 -13.26 -7.68
N PHE A 59 0.68 -13.52 -6.74
CA PHE A 59 1.82 -14.42 -6.95
C PHE A 59 1.35 -15.85 -7.23
N ASN A 60 0.38 -16.39 -6.49
CA ASN A 60 -0.14 -17.74 -6.76
C ASN A 60 -0.79 -17.87 -8.15
N GLN A 61 -1.33 -16.77 -8.69
CA GLN A 61 -1.90 -16.70 -10.02
C GLN A 61 -0.86 -16.39 -11.12
N GLY A 62 0.41 -16.22 -10.76
CA GLY A 62 1.47 -15.86 -11.70
C GLY A 62 1.34 -14.46 -12.30
N ILE A 63 0.56 -13.58 -11.66
CA ILE A 63 0.32 -12.21 -12.14
C ILE A 63 1.63 -11.40 -11.98
N PRO A 64 2.19 -10.85 -13.06
CA PRO A 64 3.39 -10.03 -12.97
C PRO A 64 3.08 -8.73 -12.24
N LEU A 65 3.91 -8.37 -11.26
CA LEU A 65 3.80 -7.13 -10.51
C LEU A 65 4.87 -6.13 -10.93
N PRO A 66 4.61 -4.80 -10.82
CA PRO A 66 5.62 -3.77 -11.03
C PRO A 66 6.85 -3.99 -10.14
N LYS A 67 8.03 -3.61 -10.64
CA LYS A 67 9.30 -3.82 -9.92
C LYS A 67 9.31 -3.12 -8.57
N GLU A 68 8.72 -1.94 -8.52
CA GLU A 68 8.58 -1.09 -7.34
C GLU A 68 7.81 -1.81 -6.22
N ILE A 69 6.75 -2.55 -6.58
CA ILE A 69 5.98 -3.36 -5.63
C ILE A 69 6.79 -4.57 -5.19
N THR A 70 7.46 -5.27 -6.10
CA THR A 70 8.27 -6.45 -5.74
C THR A 70 9.53 -6.10 -4.94
N ALA A 71 10.05 -4.88 -5.06
CA ALA A 71 11.15 -4.40 -4.25
C ALA A 71 10.71 -4.14 -2.80
N LEU A 72 9.48 -3.63 -2.60
CA LEU A 72 8.89 -3.42 -1.28
C LEU A 72 8.36 -4.72 -0.65
N PHE A 73 7.77 -5.57 -1.47
CA PHE A 73 7.11 -6.81 -1.07
C PHE A 73 7.62 -7.96 -1.96
N PRO A 74 8.81 -8.52 -1.65
CA PRO A 74 9.43 -9.55 -2.47
C PRO A 74 8.55 -10.80 -2.52
N PRO A 75 8.50 -11.53 -3.64
CA PRO A 75 7.69 -12.73 -3.75
C PRO A 75 8.08 -13.78 -2.71
N PRO A 76 7.14 -14.65 -2.28
CA PRO A 76 7.46 -15.74 -1.37
C PRO A 76 8.48 -16.70 -2.00
N PRO A 77 9.26 -17.42 -1.18
CA PRO A 77 10.22 -18.41 -1.67
C PRO A 77 9.55 -19.42 -2.63
N GLY A 78 10.20 -19.69 -3.76
CA GLY A 78 9.70 -20.64 -4.76
C GLY A 78 8.69 -20.09 -5.76
N TYR A 79 8.30 -18.81 -5.67
CA TYR A 79 7.52 -18.15 -6.71
C TYR A 79 8.25 -18.20 -8.05
N LYS A 80 7.58 -18.74 -9.08
CA LYS A 80 8.02 -18.69 -10.47
C LYS A 80 7.02 -17.82 -11.22
N PRO A 81 7.41 -16.65 -11.74
CA PRO A 81 6.52 -15.84 -12.55
C PRO A 81 6.05 -16.65 -13.76
N ALA A 82 4.78 -16.50 -14.13
CA ALA A 82 4.26 -17.13 -15.34
C ALA A 82 5.14 -16.69 -16.52
N SER A 83 5.74 -17.66 -17.22
CA SER A 83 6.40 -17.39 -18.48
C SER A 83 5.33 -16.88 -19.45
N ARG A 84 5.50 -15.65 -19.94
CA ARG A 84 4.74 -15.17 -21.10
C ARG A 84 4.97 -16.09 -22.30
#